data_AF-A0A7X3VC49-F1
#
_entry.id   AF-A0A7X3VC49-F1
#
_cell.length_a   1.000
_cell.length_b   1.000
_cell.length_c   1.000
_cell.angle_alpha   90.00
_cell.angle_beta   90.00
_cell.angle_gamma   90.00
#
_symmetry.space_group_name_H-M   'P 1'
#
loop_
_entity.id
_entity.type
_entity.pdbx_description
1 polymer ?
#
loop_
_entity_poly.entity_id
_entity_poly.type
_entity_poly.pdbx_seq_one_letter_code
_entity_poly.pdbx_strand_id
1 'polypeptide(L)'
;MMRYFGNGPYCYSNAVSMLLSSAGEEVSPSLVEVLTGVGHGPVFYEERSQLFYFGDCHMPPDSGITAAMTELGFDFTETACESPDSPPLDRLASTLKNGPAILGPLDMSRLKYNPSHKYLRGADHFVLAYNMDERHVYLHDPEGFPFVQLPIEDLVAAWRA
;
A
#
# COMPACT_ATOMS: atom_id res chain seq x y z
N MET A 1 19.98 -18.96 22.54
CA MET A 1 19.95 -18.63 21.11
C MET A 1 19.10 -17.37 20.95
N MET A 2 19.66 -16.27 20.46
CA MET A 2 18.89 -15.04 20.19
C MET A 2 18.22 -15.18 18.83
N ARG A 3 16.91 -14.94 18.77
CA ARG A 3 16.18 -14.88 17.51
C ARG A 3 16.42 -13.52 16.86
N TYR A 4 16.77 -13.51 15.58
CA TYR A 4 16.82 -12.32 14.75
C TYR A 4 15.60 -12.32 13.84
N PHE A 5 14.87 -11.21 13.81
CA PHE A 5 13.81 -10.95 12.85
C PHE A 5 14.35 -9.92 11.87
N GLY A 6 14.45 -10.30 10.60
CA GLY A 6 14.83 -9.37 9.54
C GLY A 6 13.68 -8.44 9.16
N ASN A 7 13.99 -7.40 8.38
CA ASN A 7 12.95 -6.58 7.76
C ASN A 7 12.28 -7.38 6.64
N GLY A 8 10.95 -7.43 6.63
CA GLY A 8 10.16 -7.94 5.52
C GLY A 8 9.46 -6.76 4.82
N PRO A 9 9.46 -6.69 3.47
CA PRO A 9 8.87 -5.59 2.71
C PRO A 9 7.33 -5.68 2.69
N TYR A 10 6.71 -5.71 3.87
CA TYR A 10 5.27 -5.95 4.06
C TYR A 10 4.48 -4.64 4.12
N CYS A 11 4.68 -3.75 3.14
CA CYS A 11 4.09 -2.42 3.15
C CYS A 11 2.56 -2.44 3.32
N TYR A 12 1.86 -3.32 2.59
CA TYR A 12 0.42 -3.50 2.71
C TYR A 12 0.01 -4.05 4.09
N SER A 13 0.68 -5.07 4.62
CA SER A 13 0.34 -5.65 5.92
C SER A 13 0.55 -4.66 7.07
N ASN A 14 1.61 -3.85 7.00
CA ASN A 14 1.83 -2.76 7.94
C ASN A 14 0.76 -1.67 7.79
N ALA A 15 0.39 -1.29 6.55
CA ALA A 15 -0.65 -0.30 6.30
C ALA A 15 -2.02 -0.75 6.83
N VAL A 16 -2.40 -2.03 6.64
CA VAL A 16 -3.61 -2.63 7.22
C VAL A 16 -3.56 -2.62 8.74
N SER A 17 -2.44 -3.04 9.34
CA SER A 17 -2.29 -3.01 10.80
C SER A 17 -2.45 -1.59 11.36
N MET A 18 -1.87 -0.57 10.71
CA MET A 18 -2.05 0.83 11.11
C MET A 18 -3.49 1.32 10.91
N LEU A 19 -4.17 0.91 9.83
CA LEU A 19 -5.58 1.22 9.60
C LEU A 19 -6.46 0.64 10.71
N LEU A 20 -6.27 -0.64 11.04
CA LEU A 20 -7.04 -1.33 12.08
C LEU A 20 -6.78 -0.73 13.47
N SER A 21 -5.54 -0.39 13.78
CA SER A 21 -5.20 0.28 15.06
C SER A 21 -5.87 1.65 15.17
N SER A 22 -6.03 2.38 14.06
CA SER A 22 -6.80 3.64 14.05
C SER A 22 -8.30 3.46 14.36
N ALA A 23 -8.84 2.25 14.16
CA ALA A 23 -10.19 1.86 14.53
C ALA A 23 -10.27 1.23 15.93
N GLY A 24 -9.15 1.13 16.65
CA GLY A 24 -9.06 0.54 17.99
C GLY A 24 -8.76 -0.96 18.01
N GLU A 25 -8.41 -1.55 16.86
CA GLU A 25 -8.17 -2.99 16.70
C GLU A 25 -6.67 -3.30 16.59
N GLU A 26 -6.18 -4.16 17.47
CA GLU A 26 -4.76 -4.49 17.55
C GLU A 26 -4.44 -5.79 16.81
N VAL A 27 -4.26 -5.69 15.48
CA VAL A 27 -3.89 -6.81 14.62
C VAL A 27 -2.45 -6.67 14.14
N SER A 28 -1.60 -7.65 14.45
CA SER A 28 -0.17 -7.59 14.08
C SER A 28 0.04 -7.67 12.55
N PRO A 29 1.03 -6.95 11.98
CA PRO A 29 1.34 -7.06 10.55
C PRO A 29 1.67 -8.48 10.10
N SER A 30 2.32 -9.28 10.95
CA SER A 30 2.64 -10.68 10.61
C SER A 30 1.41 -11.57 10.46
N LEU A 31 0.33 -11.31 11.22
CA LEU A 31 -0.92 -12.03 11.05
C LEU A 31 -1.60 -11.61 9.74
N VAL A 32 -1.67 -10.30 9.47
CA VAL A 32 -2.20 -9.79 8.20
C VAL A 32 -1.46 -10.42 7.03
N GLU A 33 -0.13 -10.45 7.08
CA GLU A 33 0.72 -11.03 6.03
C GLU A 33 0.32 -12.46 5.70
N VAL A 34 0.16 -13.31 6.72
CA VAL A 34 -0.26 -14.71 6.54
C VAL A 34 -1.65 -14.78 5.91
N LEU A 35 -2.58 -13.92 6.33
CA LEU A 35 -3.96 -13.91 5.83
C LEU A 35 -4.06 -13.36 4.41
N THR A 36 -3.11 -12.53 3.97
CA THR A 36 -3.12 -12.01 2.59
C THR A 36 -2.91 -13.10 1.54
N GLY A 37 -2.20 -14.18 1.90
CA GLY A 37 -1.79 -15.22 0.96
C GLY A 37 -0.80 -14.72 -0.12
N VAL A 38 -0.30 -13.49 -0.01
CA VAL A 38 0.62 -12.89 -0.99
C VAL A 38 1.98 -13.57 -0.89
N GLY A 39 2.42 -14.17 -1.99
CA GLY A 39 3.72 -14.82 -2.08
C GLY A 39 4.80 -13.86 -2.57
N HIS A 40 5.70 -13.43 -1.67
CA HIS A 40 6.94 -12.74 -2.07
C HIS A 40 8.01 -13.76 -2.47
N GLY A 41 8.23 -13.93 -3.78
CA GLY A 41 9.25 -14.82 -4.28
C GLY A 41 9.34 -14.82 -5.80
N PRO A 42 10.41 -15.41 -6.37
CA PRO A 42 10.55 -15.56 -7.81
C PRO A 42 9.49 -16.53 -8.34
N VAL A 43 8.60 -16.03 -9.18
CA VAL A 43 7.62 -16.81 -9.93
C VAL A 43 8.01 -16.78 -11.40
N PHE A 44 8.10 -17.96 -12.00
CA PHE A 44 8.40 -18.10 -13.43
C PHE A 44 7.09 -18.15 -14.21
N TYR A 45 6.89 -17.20 -15.12
CA TYR A 45 5.65 -17.08 -15.90
C TYR A 45 5.84 -17.52 -17.35
N GLU A 46 6.05 -18.82 -17.57
CA GLU A 46 6.37 -19.39 -18.88
C GLU A 46 5.43 -18.93 -20.02
N GLU A 47 4.12 -18.79 -19.73
CA GLU A 47 3.10 -18.41 -20.70
C GLU A 47 3.06 -16.91 -21.04
N ARG A 48 3.50 -16.03 -20.14
CA ARG A 48 3.49 -14.56 -20.35
C ARG A 48 4.84 -14.00 -20.76
N SER A 49 5.92 -14.50 -20.18
CA SER A 49 7.28 -14.12 -20.56
C SER A 49 8.30 -15.13 -20.03
N GLN A 50 9.42 -15.31 -20.71
CA GLN A 50 10.53 -16.14 -20.20
C GLN A 50 11.33 -15.43 -19.09
N LEU A 51 10.66 -14.70 -18.20
CA LEU A 51 11.26 -13.92 -17.10
C LEU A 51 10.74 -14.39 -15.74
N PHE A 52 11.58 -14.20 -14.72
CA PHE A 52 11.16 -14.29 -13.33
C PHE A 52 10.53 -12.97 -12.89
N TYR A 53 9.39 -13.06 -12.22
CA TYR A 53 8.76 -11.94 -11.51
C TYR A 53 8.90 -12.18 -10.02
N PHE A 54 9.03 -11.10 -9.25
CA PHE A 54 9.10 -11.19 -7.79
C PHE A 54 7.75 -10.77 -7.22
N GLY A 55 6.87 -11.75 -7.05
CA GLY A 55 5.46 -11.57 -6.69
C GLY A 55 4.54 -12.44 -7.54
N ASP A 56 3.47 -12.96 -6.92
CA ASP A 56 2.45 -13.73 -7.64
C ASP A 56 1.41 -12.79 -8.29
N CYS A 57 1.37 -12.78 -9.62
CA CYS A 57 0.38 -12.04 -10.39
C CYS A 57 -1.06 -12.56 -10.25
N HIS A 58 -1.28 -13.76 -9.69
CA HIS A 58 -2.62 -14.24 -9.36
C HIS A 58 -3.13 -13.71 -8.01
N MET A 59 -2.21 -13.36 -7.10
CA MET A 59 -2.51 -12.81 -5.78
C MET A 59 -1.75 -11.51 -5.55
N PRO A 60 -2.13 -10.43 -6.26
CA PRO A 60 -1.51 -9.13 -6.06
C PRO A 60 -1.87 -8.56 -4.67
N PRO A 61 -1.07 -7.61 -4.14
CA PRO A 61 -1.21 -7.14 -2.76
C PRO A 61 -2.58 -6.54 -2.42
N ASP A 62 -3.22 -5.83 -3.35
CA ASP A 62 -4.58 -5.28 -3.21
C ASP A 62 -5.61 -6.40 -2.98
N SER A 63 -5.57 -7.46 -3.80
CA SER A 63 -6.41 -8.64 -3.60
C SER A 63 -6.11 -9.35 -2.28
N GLY A 64 -4.84 -9.37 -1.87
CA GLY A 64 -4.40 -9.91 -0.58
C GLY A 64 -4.94 -9.12 0.61
N ILE A 65 -4.99 -7.78 0.55
CA ILE A 65 -5.62 -6.94 1.57
C ILE A 65 -7.10 -7.30 1.70
N THR A 66 -7.82 -7.39 0.58
CA THR A 66 -9.24 -7.75 0.54
C THR A 66 -9.49 -9.12 1.16
N ALA A 67 -8.65 -10.12 0.86
CA ALA A 67 -8.72 -11.44 1.47
C ALA A 67 -8.51 -11.37 3.00
N ALA A 68 -7.45 -10.69 3.45
CA ALA A 68 -7.15 -10.58 4.88
C ALA A 68 -8.26 -9.84 5.66
N MET A 69 -8.79 -8.74 5.13
CA MET A 69 -9.88 -7.99 5.76
C MET A 69 -11.16 -8.84 5.87
N THR A 70 -11.46 -9.63 4.84
CA THR A 70 -12.60 -10.55 4.84
C THR A 70 -12.45 -11.65 5.89
N GLU A 71 -11.29 -12.31 5.96
CA GLU A 71 -11.01 -13.37 6.94
C GLU A 71 -10.99 -12.85 8.38
N LEU A 72 -10.57 -11.60 8.59
CA LEU A 72 -10.66 -10.92 9.89
C LEU A 72 -12.09 -10.51 10.26
N GLY A 73 -13.04 -10.57 9.32
CA GLY A 73 -14.44 -10.23 9.55
C GLY A 73 -14.75 -8.74 9.58
N PHE A 74 -13.91 -7.91 8.95
CA PHE A 74 -14.15 -6.46 8.84
C PHE A 74 -14.99 -6.11 7.62
N ASP A 75 -15.92 -5.18 7.80
CA ASP A 75 -16.53 -4.46 6.68
C ASP A 75 -15.55 -3.39 6.17
N PHE A 76 -15.35 -3.32 4.86
CA PHE A 76 -14.47 -2.33 4.24
C PHE A 76 -15.03 -1.86 2.89
N THR A 77 -14.51 -0.72 2.43
CA THR A 77 -14.79 -0.21 1.08
C THR A 77 -13.50 -0.12 0.31
N GLU A 78 -13.40 -0.93 -0.74
CA GLU A 78 -12.34 -0.83 -1.73
C GLU A 78 -12.81 0.07 -2.88
N THR A 79 -11.90 0.89 -3.43
CA THR A 79 -12.17 1.66 -4.63
C THR A 79 -10.93 1.71 -5.48
N ALA A 80 -11.06 1.25 -6.72
CA ALA A 80 -10.08 1.46 -7.78
C ALA A 80 -10.64 2.46 -8.80
N CYS A 81 -9.75 3.21 -9.45
CA CYS A 81 -10.11 4.03 -10.61
C CYS A 81 -9.58 3.36 -11.88
N GLU A 82 -10.47 3.09 -12.83
CA GLU A 82 -10.09 2.50 -14.12
C GLU A 82 -9.47 3.52 -15.08
N SER A 83 -9.64 4.82 -14.82
CA SER A 83 -9.13 5.89 -15.66
C SER A 83 -7.83 6.48 -15.08
N PRO A 84 -6.69 6.32 -15.77
CA PRO A 84 -5.40 6.86 -15.32
C PRO A 84 -5.36 8.41 -15.25
N ASP A 85 -6.29 9.08 -15.94
CA ASP A 85 -6.30 10.54 -16.08
C ASP A 85 -7.27 11.23 -15.12
N SER A 86 -8.00 10.48 -14.28
CA SER A 86 -9.00 11.04 -13.35
C SER A 86 -8.94 10.35 -11.98
N PRO A 87 -7.86 10.59 -11.20
CA PRO A 87 -7.73 10.06 -9.85
C PRO A 87 -8.89 10.58 -8.97
N PRO A 88 -9.47 9.74 -8.09
CA PRO A 88 -10.67 10.07 -7.34
C PRO A 88 -10.37 10.94 -6.10
N LEU A 89 -9.71 12.09 -6.30
CA LEU A 89 -9.24 12.98 -5.23
C LEU A 89 -10.37 13.50 -4.33
N ASP A 90 -11.52 13.86 -4.90
CA ASP A 90 -12.69 14.32 -4.13
C ASP A 90 -13.23 13.23 -3.21
N ARG A 91 -13.20 11.98 -3.68
CA ARG A 91 -13.59 10.82 -2.87
C ARG A 91 -12.56 10.59 -1.77
N LEU A 92 -11.27 10.62 -2.08
CA LEU A 92 -10.21 10.50 -1.09
C LEU A 92 -10.37 11.55 0.02
N ALA A 93 -10.53 12.83 -0.35
CA ALA A 93 -10.74 13.91 0.59
C ALA A 93 -11.99 13.72 1.45
N SER A 94 -13.05 13.12 0.89
CA SER A 94 -14.27 12.77 1.63
C SER A 94 -14.06 11.60 2.59
N THR A 95 -13.32 10.56 2.18
CA THR A 95 -12.95 9.42 3.02
C THR A 95 -12.09 9.87 4.19
N LEU A 96 -11.07 10.70 3.94
CA LEU A 96 -10.13 11.18 4.96
C LEU A 96 -10.76 12.08 6.03
N LYS A 97 -11.95 12.64 5.77
CA LYS A 97 -12.75 13.33 6.80
C LYS A 97 -13.37 12.36 7.82
N ASN A 98 -13.57 11.10 7.44
CA ASN A 98 -14.19 10.08 8.28
C ASN A 98 -13.17 9.14 8.94
N GLY A 99 -11.96 9.06 8.40
CA GLY A 99 -10.89 8.22 8.93
C GLY A 99 -9.77 8.02 7.90
N PRO A 100 -8.65 7.40 8.32
CA PRO A 100 -7.54 7.14 7.40
C PRO A 100 -7.92 6.11 6.34
N ALA A 101 -7.14 6.08 5.25
CA ALA A 101 -7.32 5.18 4.13
C ALA A 101 -5.97 4.65 3.65
N ILE A 102 -5.94 3.38 3.24
CA ILE A 102 -4.76 2.81 2.58
C ILE A 102 -4.75 3.29 1.13
N LEU A 103 -3.60 3.77 0.67
CA LEU A 103 -3.37 4.14 -0.72
C LEU A 103 -2.36 3.19 -1.33
N GLY A 104 -2.69 2.65 -2.50
CA GLY A 104 -1.81 1.80 -3.28
C GLY A 104 -2.52 1.18 -4.49
N PRO A 105 -1.79 0.46 -5.34
CA PRO A 105 -0.33 0.52 -5.41
C PRO A 105 0.15 1.91 -5.89
N LEU A 106 1.24 2.40 -5.31
CA LEU A 106 1.91 3.66 -5.68
C LEU A 106 3.32 3.36 -6.20
N ASP A 107 3.73 3.95 -7.33
CA ASP A 107 5.14 3.90 -7.76
C ASP A 107 6.02 4.72 -6.80
N MET A 108 6.91 4.03 -6.08
CA MET A 108 7.81 4.62 -5.11
C MET A 108 8.69 5.73 -5.68
N SER A 109 8.95 5.76 -6.99
CA SER A 109 9.74 6.82 -7.62
C SER A 109 9.09 8.19 -7.60
N ARG A 110 7.80 8.26 -7.29
CA ARG A 110 7.05 9.51 -7.12
C ARG A 110 6.95 9.94 -5.66
N LEU A 111 7.34 9.09 -4.71
CA LEU A 111 7.34 9.39 -3.28
C LEU A 111 8.57 10.21 -2.90
N LYS A 112 8.60 11.48 -3.31
CA LYS A 112 9.78 12.37 -3.21
C LYS A 112 10.28 12.64 -1.78
N TYR A 113 9.49 12.31 -0.76
CA TYR A 113 9.97 12.35 0.63
C TYR A 113 11.00 11.25 0.92
N ASN A 114 11.01 10.16 0.15
CA ASN A 114 12.04 9.12 0.22
C ASN A 114 13.29 9.60 -0.55
N PRO A 115 14.46 9.77 0.11
CA PRO A 115 15.69 10.22 -0.56
C PRO A 115 16.15 9.31 -1.72
N SER A 116 15.77 8.03 -1.67
CA SER A 116 16.12 7.01 -2.67
C SER A 116 15.10 6.88 -3.79
N HIS A 117 14.01 7.67 -3.80
CA HIS A 117 12.89 7.52 -4.74
C HIS A 117 13.33 7.38 -6.21
N LYS A 118 14.37 8.09 -6.64
CA LYS A 118 14.89 8.05 -8.03
C LYS A 118 15.34 6.66 -8.49
N TYR A 119 15.62 5.74 -7.57
CA TYR A 119 16.05 4.37 -7.86
C TYR A 119 14.94 3.32 -7.70
N LEU A 120 13.72 3.74 -7.34
CA LEU A 120 12.61 2.87 -6.97
C LEU A 120 11.49 2.87 -8.02
N ARG A 121 11.82 3.13 -9.29
CA ARG A 121 10.85 3.16 -10.37
C ARG A 121 10.26 1.78 -10.60
N GLY A 122 8.93 1.70 -10.62
CA GLY A 122 8.19 0.44 -10.81
C GLY A 122 8.20 -0.46 -9.57
N ALA A 123 8.68 0.03 -8.42
CA ALA A 123 8.44 -0.62 -7.14
C ALA A 123 7.09 -0.15 -6.61
N ASP A 124 6.15 -1.08 -6.47
CA ASP A 124 4.81 -0.82 -5.94
C ASP A 124 4.86 -0.66 -4.42
N HIS A 125 4.02 0.23 -3.89
CA HIS A 125 4.00 0.52 -2.47
C HIS A 125 2.61 0.86 -1.94
N PHE A 126 2.39 0.54 -0.67
CA PHE A 126 1.17 0.83 0.07
C PHE A 126 1.49 1.67 1.30
N VAL A 127 0.72 2.74 1.48
CA VAL A 127 0.88 3.71 2.57
C VAL A 127 -0.46 4.00 3.24
N LEU A 128 -0.45 4.52 4.47
CA LEU A 128 -1.66 4.95 5.14
C LEU A 128 -1.78 6.48 5.04
N ALA A 129 -2.79 6.97 4.32
CA ALA A 129 -3.15 8.38 4.33
C ALA A 129 -4.08 8.68 5.50
N TYR A 130 -3.81 9.76 6.23
CA TYR A 130 -4.62 10.14 7.40
C TYR A 130 -5.19 11.55 7.31
N ASN A 131 -4.72 12.38 6.37
CA ASN A 131 -5.28 13.71 6.15
C ASN A 131 -4.95 14.21 4.73
N MET A 132 -5.68 15.23 4.25
CA MET A 132 -5.45 15.86 2.96
C MET A 132 -5.92 17.32 3.00
N ASP A 133 -5.13 18.21 2.40
CA ASP A 133 -5.51 19.60 2.12
C ASP A 133 -5.52 19.87 0.60
N GLU A 134 -5.58 21.13 0.20
CA GLU A 134 -5.62 21.53 -1.22
C GLU A 134 -4.32 21.24 -1.99
N ARG A 135 -3.22 20.94 -1.30
CA ARG A 135 -1.87 20.82 -1.87
C ARG A 135 -1.21 19.49 -1.58
N HIS A 136 -1.49 18.88 -0.43
CA HIS A 136 -0.81 17.68 0.04
C HIS A 136 -1.77 16.63 0.59
N VAL A 137 -1.36 15.38 0.46
CA VAL A 137 -1.83 14.27 1.30
C VAL A 137 -0.80 14.00 2.39
N TYR A 138 -1.26 13.69 3.59
CA TYR A 138 -0.43 13.38 4.75
C TYR A 138 -0.48 11.88 5.04
N LEU A 139 0.69 11.26 5.19
CA LEU A 139 0.88 9.82 5.12
C LEU A 139 1.74 9.29 6.28
N HIS A 140 1.45 8.05 6.67
CA HIS A 140 2.40 7.14 7.32
C HIS A 140 2.90 6.13 6.29
N ASP A 141 4.19 6.14 6.03
CA ASP A 141 4.85 5.17 5.17
C ASP A 141 5.56 4.10 6.04
N PRO A 142 5.21 2.81 5.86
CA PRO A 142 5.83 1.71 6.61
C PRO A 142 7.33 1.48 6.32
N GLU A 143 7.91 2.10 5.29
CA GLU A 143 9.36 2.13 5.03
C GLU A 143 10.13 3.06 5.98
N GLY A 144 9.48 3.54 7.05
CA GLY A 144 10.11 4.33 8.10
C GLY A 144 9.94 5.83 7.94
N PHE A 145 8.93 6.29 7.21
CA PHE A 145 8.61 7.71 7.06
C PHE A 145 7.24 8.06 7.69
N PRO A 146 7.19 8.30 9.01
CA PRO A 146 5.96 8.72 9.68
C PRO A 146 5.66 10.21 9.45
N PHE A 147 4.37 10.57 9.39
CA PHE A 147 3.90 11.96 9.32
C PHE A 147 4.49 12.77 8.15
N VAL A 148 4.68 12.14 7.00
CA VAL A 148 5.18 12.82 5.80
C VAL A 148 4.05 13.44 5.01
N GLN A 149 4.37 14.46 4.22
CA GLN A 149 3.46 15.06 3.25
C GLN A 149 3.93 14.72 1.84
N LEU A 150 2.96 14.44 0.96
CA LEU A 150 3.18 14.19 -0.46
C LEU A 150 2.34 15.19 -1.26
N PRO A 151 2.95 15.96 -2.19
CA PRO A 151 2.18 16.83 -3.08
C PRO A 151 1.13 16.03 -3.86
N ILE A 152 -0.07 16.60 -4.03
CA ILE A 152 -1.16 15.93 -4.76
C ILE A 152 -0.73 15.56 -6.18
N GLU A 153 0.03 16.42 -6.85
CA GLU A 153 0.58 16.13 -8.19
C GLU A 153 1.46 14.87 -8.21
N ASP A 154 2.22 14.62 -7.15
CA ASP A 154 3.08 13.45 -7.03
C ASP A 154 2.26 12.20 -6.67
N LEU A 155 1.23 12.33 -5.83
CA LEU A 155 0.27 11.25 -5.56
C LEU A 155 -0.41 10.80 -6.86
N VAL A 156 -0.91 11.73 -7.66
CA VAL A 156 -1.56 11.43 -8.95
C VAL A 156 -0.57 10.76 -9.90
N ALA A 157 0.66 11.25 -9.97
CA ALA A 157 1.69 10.63 -10.79
C ALA A 157 2.08 9.22 -10.29
N ALA A 158 2.04 8.98 -8.98
CA ALA A 158 2.37 7.70 -8.36
C ALA A 158 1.30 6.64 -8.64
N TRP A 159 0.02 7.01 -8.58
CA TRP A 159 -1.11 6.12 -8.88
C TRP A 159 -1.25 5.74 -10.35
N ARG A 160 -0.81 6.64 -11.24
CA ARG A 160 -0.93 6.46 -12.70
C ARG A 160 0.15 5.52 -13.27
N ALA A 161 1.32 5.50 -12.64
CA ALA A 161 2.54 4.89 -13.17
C ALA A 161 2.42 3.36 -13.29
#